data_AF-A0A7V2VLX8-F1
#
_entry.id   AF-A0A7V2VLX8-F1
#
_cell.length_a   1.000
_cell.length_b   1.000
_cell.length_c   1.000
_cell.angle_alpha   90.00
_cell.angle_beta   90.00
_cell.angle_gamma   90.00
#
_symmetry.space_group_name_H-M   'P 1'
#
loop_
_entity.id
_entity.type
_entity.pdbx_description
1 polymer ?
#
loop_
_entity_poly.entity_id
_entity_poly.type
_entity_poly.pdbx_seq_one_letter_code
_entity_poly.pdbx_strand_id
1 'polypeptide(L)'
;MLSKLTVSKIAELSNLSKSYISQVKSGKRPPSKKLLHLLLELTRDKDCDTVLEAFLKSRREGISPNTLWDYRKTLRRALPSLGLGPTTKKINAYLSSLSYSLGGKYDYFKCLRAFYNWLYSPSSGFKFRPEDNPCCGLMLQRDHS
;
A
#
# COMPACT_ATOMS: atom_id res chain seq x y z
N MET A 1 13.95 -2.46 -10.10
CA MET A 1 12.66 -3.21 -10.05
C MET A 1 11.98 -3.42 -11.42
N LEU A 2 12.56 -3.01 -12.55
CA LEU A 2 12.16 -3.47 -13.91
C LEU A 2 12.75 -4.84 -14.30
N SER A 3 13.51 -5.49 -13.42
CA SER A 3 14.32 -6.67 -13.73
C SER A 3 13.54 -8.00 -13.73
N LYS A 4 12.31 -8.04 -13.22
CA LYS A 4 11.53 -9.28 -13.13
C LYS A 4 10.64 -9.56 -14.35
N LEU A 5 10.32 -8.55 -15.16
CA LEU A 5 9.47 -8.71 -16.36
C LEU A 5 10.32 -8.67 -17.63
N THR A 6 10.13 -9.67 -18.50
CA THR A 6 10.83 -9.75 -19.79
C THR A 6 10.24 -8.74 -20.78
N VAL A 7 11.05 -8.31 -21.75
CA VAL A 7 10.63 -7.41 -22.84
C VAL A 7 9.42 -7.98 -23.59
N SER A 8 9.41 -9.30 -23.81
CA SER A 8 8.29 -10.01 -24.43
C SER A 8 7.00 -9.91 -23.63
N LYS A 9 7.05 -10.07 -22.29
CA LYS A 9 5.86 -10.01 -21.45
C LYS A 9 5.28 -8.59 -21.38
N ILE A 10 6.14 -7.58 -21.33
CA ILE A 10 5.70 -6.17 -21.33
C ILE A 10 5.09 -5.80 -22.69
N ALA A 11 5.68 -6.26 -23.80
CA ALA A 11 5.17 -6.02 -25.15
C ALA A 11 3.75 -6.60 -25.34
N GLU A 12 3.56 -7.85 -24.90
CA GLU A 12 2.27 -8.54 -24.89
C GLU A 12 1.22 -7.77 -24.08
N LEU A 13 1.53 -7.43 -22.82
CA LEU A 13 0.60 -6.75 -21.92
C LEU A 13 0.26 -5.32 -22.35
N SER A 14 1.22 -4.59 -22.92
CA SER A 14 1.02 -3.21 -23.36
C SER A 14 0.43 -3.07 -24.76
N ASN A 15 0.38 -4.17 -25.52
CA ASN A 15 0.15 -4.16 -26.96
C ASN A 15 1.10 -3.16 -27.68
N LEU A 16 2.40 -3.23 -27.33
CA LEU A 16 3.47 -2.43 -27.92
C LEU A 16 4.55 -3.35 -28.49
N SER A 17 5.34 -2.85 -29.44
CA SER A 17 6.38 -3.68 -30.07
C SER A 17 7.53 -3.98 -29.10
N LYS A 18 8.10 -5.20 -29.19
CA LYS A 18 9.29 -5.60 -28.42
C LYS A 18 10.48 -4.66 -28.66
N SER A 19 10.62 -4.17 -29.89
CA SER A 19 11.63 -3.19 -30.28
C SER A 19 11.47 -1.88 -29.50
N TYR A 20 10.24 -1.35 -29.42
CA TYR A 20 9.94 -0.15 -28.64
C TYR A 20 10.27 -0.34 -27.15
N ILE A 21 9.83 -1.45 -26.53
CA ILE A 21 10.12 -1.74 -25.13
C ILE A 21 11.63 -1.88 -24.88
N SER A 22 12.38 -2.48 -25.82
CA SER A 22 13.84 -2.58 -25.75
C SER A 22 14.52 -1.20 -25.80
N GLN A 23 14.05 -0.30 -26.68
CA GLN A 23 14.55 1.08 -26.76
C GLN A 23 14.28 1.86 -25.47
N VAL A 24 13.10 1.69 -24.86
CA VAL A 24 12.79 2.31 -23.57
C VAL A 24 13.67 1.76 -22.46
N LYS A 25 13.86 0.44 -22.40
CA LYS A 25 14.69 -0.22 -21.38
C LYS A 25 16.17 0.19 -21.48
N SER A 26 16.66 0.45 -22.68
CA SER A 26 18.03 0.91 -22.95
C SER A 26 18.20 2.44 -22.87
N GLY A 27 17.15 3.18 -22.50
CA GLY A 27 17.19 4.64 -22.37
C GLY A 27 17.22 5.41 -23.70
N LYS A 28 17.17 4.71 -24.84
CA LYS A 28 17.18 5.33 -26.19
C LYS A 28 15.89 6.07 -26.52
N ARG A 29 14.79 5.79 -25.81
CA ARG A 29 13.49 6.41 -26.04
C ARG A 29 12.72 6.58 -24.73
N PRO A 30 11.99 7.69 -24.53
CA PRO A 30 11.16 7.85 -23.35
C PRO A 30 9.95 6.88 -23.35
N PRO A 31 9.51 6.43 -22.16
CA PRO A 31 8.30 5.61 -22.02
C PRO A 31 7.05 6.43 -22.37
N SER A 32 6.10 5.81 -23.07
CA SER A 32 4.81 6.41 -23.38
C SER A 32 3.91 6.46 -22.14
N LYS A 33 2.94 7.37 -22.12
CA LYS A 33 1.93 7.44 -21.03
C LYS A 33 1.21 6.11 -20.82
N LYS A 34 0.87 5.39 -21.91
CA LYS A 34 0.25 4.06 -21.87
C LYS A 34 1.14 3.04 -21.17
N LEU A 35 2.44 3.03 -21.50
CA LEU A 35 3.41 2.14 -20.86
C LEU A 35 3.58 2.48 -19.38
N LEU A 36 3.64 3.76 -19.01
CA LEU A 36 3.73 4.20 -17.62
C LEU A 36 2.49 3.77 -16.82
N HIS A 37 1.29 3.94 -17.37
CA HIS A 37 0.05 3.52 -16.72
C HIS A 37 0.01 2.00 -16.50
N LEU A 38 0.36 1.21 -17.52
CA LEU A 38 0.41 -0.24 -17.41
C LEU A 38 1.47 -0.69 -16.39
N LEU A 39 2.66 -0.08 -16.40
CA LEU A 39 3.68 -0.39 -15.40
C LEU A 39 3.19 -0.05 -14.00
N LEU A 40 2.51 1.08 -13.82
CA LEU A 40 1.89 1.44 -12.54
C LEU A 40 0.84 0.41 -12.10
N GLU A 41 -0.02 -0.06 -13.00
CA GLU A 41 -1.01 -1.11 -12.74
C GLU A 41 -0.38 -2.48 -12.45
N LEU A 42 0.72 -2.83 -13.11
CA LEU A 42 1.46 -4.06 -12.85
C LEU A 42 2.27 -4.00 -11.56
N THR A 43 2.69 -2.80 -11.16
CA THR A 43 3.32 -2.57 -9.86
C THR A 43 2.32 -2.36 -8.73
N ARG A 44 1.03 -2.13 -9.04
CA ARG A 44 -0.02 -2.19 -8.03
C ARG A 44 -0.05 -3.61 -7.53
N ASP A 45 0.33 -3.75 -6.27
CA ASP A 45 0.29 -5.00 -5.56
C ASP A 45 -1.18 -5.43 -5.49
N LYS A 46 -1.62 -6.32 -6.40
CA LYS A 46 -3.01 -6.84 -6.42
C LYS A 46 -3.39 -7.42 -5.07
N ASP A 47 -2.38 -7.83 -4.30
CA ASP A 47 -2.50 -8.29 -2.92
C ASP A 47 -2.97 -7.18 -1.98
N CYS A 48 -2.50 -5.93 -2.14
CA CYS A 48 -2.92 -4.81 -1.29
C CYS A 48 -4.40 -4.45 -1.46
N ASP A 49 -4.90 -4.38 -2.69
CA ASP A 49 -6.31 -4.06 -2.94
C ASP A 49 -7.22 -5.20 -2.44
N THR A 50 -6.82 -6.45 -2.67
CA THR A 50 -7.54 -7.64 -2.19
C THR A 50 -7.61 -7.67 -0.66
N VAL A 51 -6.48 -7.44 0.00
CA VAL A 51 -6.40 -7.41 1.47
C VAL A 51 -7.18 -6.23 2.05
N LEU A 52 -7.18 -5.06 1.38
CA LEU A 52 -7.96 -3.91 1.80
C LEU A 52 -9.47 -4.21 1.74
N GLU A 53 -9.97 -4.76 0.64
CA GLU A 53 -11.40 -5.09 0.54
C GLU A 53 -11.79 -6.19 1.55
N ALA A 54 -10.90 -7.15 1.82
CA ALA A 54 -11.11 -8.13 2.90
C ALA A 54 -11.18 -7.47 4.28
N PHE A 55 -10.31 -6.49 4.57
CA PHE A 55 -10.38 -5.69 5.79
C PHE A 55 -11.71 -4.95 5.90
N LEU A 56 -12.11 -4.22 4.86
CA LEU A 56 -13.36 -3.45 4.86
C LEU A 56 -14.58 -4.36 5.04
N LYS A 57 -14.58 -5.55 4.42
CA LYS A 57 -15.64 -6.55 4.61
C LYS A 57 -15.69 -7.06 6.05
N SER A 58 -14.53 -7.33 6.67
CA SER A 58 -14.45 -7.79 8.08
C SER A 58 -15.00 -6.77 9.09
N ARG A 59 -15.05 -5.49 8.70
CA ARG A 59 -15.52 -4.40 9.55
C ARG A 59 -16.95 -3.96 9.25
N ARG A 60 -17.62 -4.57 8.26
CA ARG A 60 -18.93 -4.10 7.78
C ARG A 60 -20.03 -4.18 8.84
N GLU A 61 -19.91 -5.10 9.78
CA GLU A 61 -20.83 -5.27 10.90
C GLU A 61 -20.37 -4.41 12.09
N GLY A 62 -21.20 -3.47 12.52
CA GLY A 62 -20.99 -2.70 13.75
C GLY A 62 -20.20 -1.39 13.65
N ILE A 63 -19.88 -0.90 12.44
CA ILE A 63 -19.28 0.44 12.28
C ILE A 63 -20.08 1.34 11.34
N SER A 64 -19.96 2.66 11.55
CA SER A 64 -20.64 3.64 10.70
C SER A 64 -20.12 3.61 9.26
N PRO A 65 -20.97 3.92 8.26
CA PRO A 65 -20.53 4.05 6.87
C PRO A 65 -19.40 5.08 6.68
N ASN A 66 -19.39 6.15 7.48
CA ASN A 66 -18.36 7.17 7.43
C ASN A 66 -16.99 6.61 7.87
N THR A 67 -16.98 5.80 8.92
CA THR A 67 -15.76 5.11 9.40
C THR A 67 -15.20 4.16 8.33
N LEU A 68 -16.06 3.41 7.61
CA LEU A 68 -15.63 2.59 6.47
C LEU A 68 -15.02 3.44 5.36
N TRP A 69 -15.62 4.58 5.06
CA TRP A 69 -15.10 5.51 4.06
C TRP A 69 -13.74 6.08 4.48
N ASP A 70 -13.57 6.46 5.74
CA ASP A 70 -12.30 6.94 6.29
C ASP A 70 -11.20 5.88 6.19
N TYR A 71 -11.50 4.63 6.56
CA TYR A 71 -10.57 3.51 6.37
C TYR A 71 -10.18 3.34 4.91
N ARG A 72 -11.16 3.26 4.00
CA ARG A 72 -10.91 3.06 2.57
C ARG A 72 -10.05 4.19 2.00
N LYS A 73 -10.42 5.45 2.27
CA LYS A 73 -9.70 6.63 1.79
C LYS A 73 -8.26 6.66 2.30
N THR A 74 -8.08 6.44 3.59
CA THR A 74 -6.77 6.50 4.26
C THR A 74 -5.86 5.37 3.79
N LEU A 75 -6.35 4.13 3.79
CA LEU A 75 -5.56 2.95 3.46
C LEU A 75 -5.22 2.88 1.97
N ARG A 76 -6.13 3.27 1.05
CA ARG A 76 -5.79 3.36 -0.39
C ARG A 76 -4.63 4.30 -0.68
N ARG A 77 -4.46 5.36 0.12
CA ARG A 77 -3.33 6.28 -0.03
C ARG A 77 -2.05 5.76 0.61
N ALA A 78 -2.15 5.02 1.71
CA ALA A 78 -1.00 4.58 2.48
C ALA A 78 -0.37 3.28 1.96
N LEU A 79 -1.18 2.29 1.59
CA LEU A 79 -0.72 0.96 1.19
C LEU A 79 0.26 0.96 0.00
N PRO A 80 0.10 1.79 -1.05
CA PRO A 80 1.07 1.85 -2.15
C PRO A 80 2.49 2.23 -1.70
N SER A 81 2.62 3.00 -0.62
CA SER A 81 3.92 3.38 -0.06
C SER A 81 4.40 2.37 0.99
N LEU A 82 3.50 1.92 1.87
CA LEU A 82 3.84 1.07 3.01
C LEU A 82 3.98 -0.41 2.66
N GLY A 83 3.10 -0.94 1.80
CA GLY A 83 2.92 -2.37 1.55
C GLY A 83 2.16 -3.06 2.68
N LEU A 84 2.11 -4.41 2.66
CA LEU A 84 1.41 -5.22 3.66
C LEU A 84 2.25 -5.56 4.91
N GLY A 85 3.57 -5.44 4.82
CA GLY A 85 4.50 -5.65 5.93
C GLY A 85 5.51 -4.53 6.06
N PRO A 86 5.09 -3.28 6.32
CA PRO A 86 6.04 -2.21 6.60
C PRO A 86 6.75 -2.46 7.93
N THR A 87 7.91 -1.85 8.12
CA THR A 87 8.53 -1.72 9.45
C THR A 87 7.94 -0.52 10.19
N THR A 88 8.05 -0.52 11.52
CA THR A 88 7.69 0.62 12.37
C THR A 88 8.35 1.93 11.91
N LYS A 89 9.64 1.88 11.55
CA LYS A 89 10.39 3.03 11.01
C LYS A 89 9.76 3.57 9.72
N LYS A 90 9.29 2.68 8.84
CA LYS A 90 8.64 3.05 7.57
C LYS A 90 7.27 3.71 7.81
N ILE A 91 6.50 3.23 8.77
CA ILE A 91 5.23 3.86 9.18
C ILE A 91 5.48 5.28 9.69
N ASN A 92 6.44 5.45 10.60
CA ASN A 92 6.77 6.76 11.16
C ASN A 92 7.27 7.73 10.08
N ALA A 93 8.14 7.27 9.18
CA ALA A 93 8.59 8.08 8.05
C ALA A 93 7.43 8.51 7.14
N TYR A 94 6.47 7.61 6.85
CA TYR A 94 5.28 7.93 6.08
C TYR A 94 4.42 8.99 6.78
N LEU A 95 4.11 8.82 8.07
CA LEU A 95 3.32 9.79 8.84
C LEU A 95 3.99 11.16 8.93
N SER A 96 5.32 11.19 9.10
CA SER A 96 6.10 12.43 9.10
C SER A 96 6.08 13.14 7.76
N SER A 97 6.00 12.41 6.65
CA SER A 97 5.92 12.97 5.30
C SER A 97 4.58 13.63 4.97
N LEU A 98 3.52 13.36 5.75
CA LEU A 98 2.22 13.98 5.53
C LEU A 98 2.24 15.45 5.98
N SER A 99 1.69 16.34 5.16
CA SER A 99 1.54 17.77 5.45
C SER A 99 0.39 18.11 6.41
N TYR A 100 -0.19 17.10 7.07
CA TYR A 100 -1.34 17.26 7.96
C TYR A 100 -0.94 17.80 9.35
N SER A 101 -1.94 18.36 10.05
CA SER A 101 -1.84 18.65 11.47
C SER A 101 -1.54 17.39 12.28
N LEU A 102 -1.08 17.56 13.52
CA LEU A 102 -0.82 16.44 14.43
C LEU A 102 -2.06 15.54 14.60
N GLY A 103 -3.26 16.15 14.72
CA GLY A 103 -4.53 15.42 14.78
C GLY A 103 -4.80 14.59 13.52
N GLY A 104 -4.59 15.17 12.33
CA GLY A 104 -4.75 14.43 11.07
C GLY A 104 -3.76 13.27 10.91
N LYS A 105 -2.51 13.45 11.36
CA LYS A 105 -1.51 12.36 11.42
C LYS A 105 -1.92 11.26 12.38
N TYR A 106 -2.50 11.63 13.53
CA TYR A 106 -2.99 10.67 14.51
C TYR A 106 -4.18 9.85 13.99
N ASP A 107 -5.11 10.47 13.26
CA ASP A 107 -6.23 9.74 12.64
C ASP A 107 -5.75 8.79 11.53
N TYR A 108 -4.75 9.20 10.74
CA TYR A 108 -4.05 8.29 9.82
C TYR A 108 -3.45 7.10 10.56
N PHE A 109 -2.76 7.34 11.67
CA PHE A 109 -2.16 6.28 12.47
C PHE A 109 -3.20 5.32 13.04
N LYS A 110 -4.35 5.81 13.53
CA LYS A 110 -5.45 4.94 14.00
C LYS A 110 -5.92 3.99 12.90
N CYS A 111 -6.09 4.49 11.68
CA CYS A 111 -6.50 3.68 10.54
C CYS A 111 -5.46 2.60 10.22
N LEU A 112 -4.18 2.98 10.17
CA LEU A 112 -3.08 2.05 9.92
C LEU A 112 -2.99 0.98 11.01
N ARG A 113 -3.09 1.39 12.29
CA ARG A 113 -3.06 0.48 13.43
C ARG A 113 -4.21 -0.51 13.38
N ALA A 114 -5.44 -0.06 13.11
CA ALA A 114 -6.61 -0.93 12.99
C ALA A 114 -6.44 -1.96 11.86
N PHE A 115 -5.87 -1.54 10.74
CA PHE A 115 -5.59 -2.39 9.59
C PHE A 115 -4.51 -3.44 9.89
N TYR A 116 -3.32 -3.03 10.35
CA TYR A 116 -2.23 -3.98 10.61
C TYR A 116 -2.51 -4.91 11.78
N ASN A 117 -3.19 -4.42 12.84
CA ASN A 117 -3.64 -5.30 13.92
C ASN A 117 -4.61 -6.37 13.43
N TRP A 118 -5.52 -6.01 12.52
CA TRP A 118 -6.39 -7.02 11.90
C TRP A 118 -5.57 -7.95 11.01
N LEU A 119 -4.74 -7.43 10.09
CA LEU A 119 -4.00 -8.21 9.11
C LEU A 119 -3.10 -9.28 9.77
N TYR A 120 -2.46 -8.93 10.88
CA TYR A 120 -1.57 -9.80 11.65
C TYR A 120 -2.31 -10.65 12.70
N SER A 121 -3.63 -10.53 12.80
CA SER A 121 -4.45 -11.38 13.66
C SER A 121 -4.87 -12.67 12.94
N PRO A 122 -5.15 -13.77 13.67
CA PRO A 122 -5.70 -14.99 13.07
C PRO A 122 -7.01 -14.76 12.30
N SER A 123 -7.82 -13.77 12.71
CA SER A 123 -9.11 -13.46 12.08
C SER A 123 -9.01 -12.91 10.64
N SER A 124 -7.82 -12.50 10.20
CA SER A 124 -7.64 -12.02 8.82
C SER A 124 -7.63 -13.15 7.81
N GLY A 125 -7.30 -14.38 8.24
CA GLY A 125 -7.10 -15.53 7.36
C GLY A 125 -5.80 -15.47 6.53
N PHE A 126 -4.97 -14.43 6.71
CA PHE A 126 -3.68 -14.30 6.03
C PHE A 126 -2.54 -14.86 6.90
N LYS A 127 -1.47 -15.34 6.26
CA LYS A 127 -0.31 -15.96 6.92
C LYS A 127 0.69 -14.92 7.48
N PHE A 128 0.21 -13.90 8.16
CA PHE A 128 1.06 -12.96 8.90
C PHE A 128 1.18 -13.40 10.36
N ARG A 129 2.38 -13.26 10.93
CA ARG A 129 2.65 -13.67 12.32
C ARG A 129 2.40 -12.49 13.26
N PRO A 130 1.58 -12.63 14.32
CA PRO A 130 1.31 -11.53 15.26
C PRO A 130 2.57 -10.83 15.79
N GLU A 131 3.65 -11.59 16.02
CA GLU A 131 4.95 -11.09 16.49
C GLU A 131 5.60 -10.05 15.56
N ASP A 132 5.32 -10.14 14.26
CA ASP A 132 5.88 -9.26 13.23
C ASP A 132 5.04 -7.99 13.04
N ASN A 133 3.98 -7.80 13.83
CA ASN A 133 3.06 -6.67 13.66
C ASN A 133 3.78 -5.33 13.91
N PRO A 134 3.85 -4.44 12.90
CA PRO A 134 4.61 -3.20 12.99
C PRO A 134 4.02 -2.18 13.95
N CYS A 135 2.81 -2.41 14.44
CA CYS A 135 2.10 -1.59 15.40
C CYS A 135 2.12 -2.13 16.84
N CYS A 136 2.69 -3.33 17.08
CA CYS A 136 2.67 -3.96 18.40
C CYS A 136 3.57 -3.26 19.45
N GLY A 137 4.52 -2.42 19.00
CA GLY A 137 5.41 -1.61 19.85
C GLY A 137 5.22 -0.09 19.74
N LEU A 138 4.27 0.40 18.94
CA LEU A 138 4.02 1.84 18.78
C LEU A 138 3.09 2.35 19.89
N MET A 139 3.64 2.57 21.09
CA MET A 139 3.14 3.65 21.94
C MET A 139 3.58 4.95 21.28
N LEU A 140 2.64 5.74 20.78
CA LEU A 140 2.89 7.17 20.62
C LEU A 140 3.31 7.66 22.00
N GLN A 141 4.59 8.02 22.14
CA GLN A 141 5.04 8.72 23.33
C GLN A 141 4.16 9.97 23.44
N ARG A 142 3.20 9.92 24.36
CA ARG A 142 2.64 11.14 24.92
C ARG A 142 3.76 11.68 25.77
N ASP A 143 4.60 12.51 25.17
CA ASP A 143 5.50 13.35 25.94
C ASP A 143 4.60 14.19 26.85
N HIS A 144 4.58 13.81 28.12
CA HIS A 144 4.16 14.68 29.19
C HIS A 144 5.25 15.72 29.36
N SER A 145 4.93 16.97 29.04
CA SER A 145 5.62 18.17 29.50
C SER A 145 4.57 19.25 29.69
#